data_AF-A0A847MYI6-F1
#
_entry.id   AF-A0A847MYI6-F1
#
_cell.length_a   1.000
_cell.length_b   1.000
_cell.length_c   1.000
_cell.angle_alpha   90.00
_cell.angle_beta   90.00
_cell.angle_gamma   90.00
#
_symmetry.space_group_name_H-M   'P 1'
#
loop_
_entity.id
_entity.type
_entity.pdbx_description
1 polymer ?
#
loop_
_entity_poly.entity_id
_entity_poly.type
_entity_poly.pdbx_seq_one_letter_code
_entity_poly.pdbx_strand_id
1 'polypeptide(L)'
;MKKAVVCLLFIAMSVSLVFGAGTKEQAGSTGDGTTTIRWAYWGSGERVTISQQAIELYQSRHPNVKINPEVSGGAGDHFVKVD
;
A
#
# COMPACT_ATOMS: atom_id res chain seq x y z
N MET A 1 -12.20 45.59 15.95
CA MET A 1 -10.94 45.00 15.46
C MET A 1 -10.39 43.90 16.38
N LYS A 2 -10.22 44.14 17.69
CA LYS A 2 -9.68 43.13 18.63
C LYS A 2 -10.46 41.80 18.67
N LYS A 3 -11.80 41.85 18.68
CA LYS A 3 -12.66 40.63 18.69
C LYS A 3 -12.64 39.85 17.37
N ALA A 4 -12.52 40.55 16.25
CA ALA A 4 -12.46 39.94 14.92
C ALA A 4 -11.12 39.23 14.68
N VAL A 5 -10.01 39.81 15.16
CA VAL A 5 -8.67 39.20 15.10
C VAL A 5 -8.60 37.93 15.95
N VAL A 6 -9.24 37.92 17.13
CA VAL A 6 -9.30 36.74 18.00
C VAL A 6 -10.10 35.61 17.34
N CYS A 7 -11.26 35.89 16.73
CA CYS A 7 -12.02 34.87 16.01
C CYS A 7 -11.25 34.28 14.81
N LEU A 8 -10.51 35.11 14.07
CA LEU A 8 -9.69 34.66 12.95
C LEU A 8 -8.52 33.77 13.38
N LEU A 9 -7.92 34.06 14.54
CA LEU A 9 -6.88 33.20 15.15
C LEU A 9 -7.44 31.85 15.61
N PHE A 10 -8.65 31.82 16.18
CA PHE A 10 -9.30 30.56 16.56
C PHE A 10 -9.66 29.68 15.35
N ILE A 11 -10.09 30.29 14.24
CA ILE A 11 -10.40 29.57 13.00
C ILE A 11 -9.11 29.05 12.34
N ALA A 12 -8.02 29.83 12.35
CA ALA A 12 -6.74 29.37 11.79
C ALA A 12 -6.13 28.20 12.58
N MET A 13 -6.33 28.15 13.90
CA MET A 13 -5.86 27.05 14.76
C MET A 13 -6.69 25.76 14.61
N SER A 14 -7.99 25.85 14.29
CA SER A 14 -8.83 24.67 14.13
C SER A 14 -8.62 23.95 12.79
N VAL A 15 -8.25 24.68 11.73
CA VAL A 15 -7.94 24.09 10.40
C VAL A 15 -6.66 23.24 10.43
N SER A 16 -5.70 23.56 11.29
CA SER A 16 -4.42 22.83 11.38
C SER A 16 -4.56 21.45 12.07
N LEU A 17 -5.62 21.23 12.86
CA LEU A 17 -5.87 19.96 13.55
C LEU A 17 -6.52 18.89 12.65
N VAL A 18 -7.24 19.30 11.60
CA VAL A 18 -7.95 18.38 10.69
C VAL A 18 -6.98 17.66 9.73
N PHE A 19 -5.87 18.30 9.35
CA PHE A 19 -4.89 17.71 8.41
C PHE A 19 -3.66 17.10 9.10
N GLY A 20 -3.46 17.32 10.41
CA GLY A 20 -2.35 16.76 11.17
C GLY A 20 -2.61 15.39 11.79
N ALA A 21 -3.88 15.00 11.92
CA ALA A 21 -4.32 13.76 12.55
C ALA A 21 -4.70 12.69 11.52
N GLY A 22 -3.92 12.55 10.44
CA GLY A 22 -4.01 11.34 9.62
C GLY A 22 -3.75 10.14 10.52
N THR A 23 -4.75 9.27 10.69
CA THR A 23 -4.57 7.97 11.32
C THR A 23 -3.42 7.29 10.60
N LYS A 24 -2.29 7.09 11.30
CA LYS A 24 -1.23 6.27 10.74
C LYS A 24 -1.83 4.89 10.53
N GLU A 25 -1.85 4.43 9.29
CA GLU A 25 -2.19 3.04 9.00
C GLU A 25 -1.38 2.17 9.95
N GLN A 26 -2.07 1.33 10.72
CA GLN A 26 -1.44 0.41 11.65
C GLN A 26 -0.58 -0.52 10.80
N ALA A 27 0.74 -0.29 10.78
CA ALA A 27 1.67 -1.23 10.20
C ALA A 27 1.41 -2.58 10.85
N GLY A 28 1.01 -3.57 10.05
CA GLY A 28 0.72 -4.92 10.52
C GLY A 28 1.89 -5.41 11.38
N SER A 29 1.55 -6.04 12.51
CA SER A 29 2.51 -6.56 13.48
C SER A 29 3.66 -7.27 12.76
N THR A 30 4.84 -6.66 12.77
CA THR A 30 6.10 -7.35 12.45
C THR A 30 6.49 -8.14 13.68
N GLY A 31 5.70 -9.19 13.97
CA GLY A 31 6.21 -10.30 14.75
C GLY A 31 7.37 -10.92 13.98
N ASP A 32 8.29 -11.60 14.67
CA ASP A 32 9.44 -12.32 14.11
C ASP A 32 9.08 -13.46 13.13
N GLY A 33 7.88 -13.45 12.56
CA GLY A 33 7.33 -14.42 11.64
C GLY A 33 7.47 -14.03 10.17
N THR A 34 7.46 -15.05 9.32
CA THR A 34 7.41 -14.92 7.88
C THR A 34 6.23 -14.03 7.44
N THR A 35 6.51 -12.99 6.66
CA THR A 35 5.51 -12.12 6.04
C THR A 35 5.11 -12.68 4.67
N THR A 36 3.82 -12.95 4.47
CA THR A 36 3.30 -13.35 3.16
C THR A 36 2.62 -12.18 2.47
N ILE A 37 3.06 -11.83 1.27
CA ILE A 37 2.47 -10.79 0.43
C ILE A 37 1.70 -11.48 -0.69
N ARG A 38 0.38 -11.28 -0.74
CA ARG A 38 -0.42 -11.62 -1.91
C ARG A 38 -0.27 -10.50 -2.94
N TRP A 39 0.14 -10.85 -4.16
CA TRP A 39 0.34 -9.86 -5.22
C TRP A 39 -0.41 -10.26 -6.48
N ALA A 40 -1.54 -9.61 -6.71
CA ALA A 40 -2.30 -9.77 -7.94
C ALA A 40 -1.77 -8.85 -9.05
N TYR A 41 -1.56 -9.41 -10.25
CA TYR A 41 -1.19 -8.63 -11.44
C TYR A 41 -1.62 -9.35 -12.72
N TRP A 42 -1.61 -8.63 -13.84
CA TRP A 42 -1.92 -9.20 -15.16
C TRP A 42 -0.83 -8.93 -16.19
N GLY A 43 -0.79 -9.74 -17.25
CA GLY A 43 -0.02 -9.44 -18.45
C GLY A 43 0.30 -10.64 -19.31
N SER A 44 1.12 -10.40 -20.33
CA SER A 44 1.61 -11.43 -21.25
C SER A 44 2.49 -12.47 -20.54
N GLY A 45 2.68 -13.64 -21.15
CA GLY A 45 3.57 -14.68 -20.62
C GLY A 45 5.01 -14.20 -20.39
N GLU A 46 5.50 -13.26 -21.20
CA GLU A 46 6.80 -12.61 -20.99
C GLU A 46 6.83 -11.82 -19.68
N ARG A 47 5.80 -11.01 -19.40
CA ARG A 47 5.68 -10.29 -18.12
C ARG A 47 5.62 -11.27 -16.95
N VAL A 48 4.84 -12.35 -17.08
CA VAL A 48 4.75 -13.37 -16.03
C VAL A 48 6.12 -13.97 -15.71
N THR A 49 6.90 -14.28 -16.75
CA THR A 49 8.26 -14.83 -16.62
C THR A 49 9.21 -13.88 -15.90
N ILE A 50 9.27 -12.62 -16.34
CA ILE A 50 10.15 -11.61 -15.75
C ILE A 50 9.71 -11.26 -14.31
N SER A 51 8.41 -11.22 -14.04
CA SER A 51 7.87 -11.03 -12.69
C SER A 51 8.27 -12.18 -11.76
N GLN A 52 8.23 -13.43 -12.22
CA GLN A 52 8.66 -14.58 -11.42
C GLN A 52 10.15 -14.51 -11.07
N GLN A 53 11.01 -14.13 -12.02
CA GLN A 53 12.45 -13.91 -11.76
C GLN A 53 12.68 -12.80 -10.74
N ALA A 54 11.91 -11.71 -10.82
CA ALA A 54 11.99 -10.61 -9.85
C ALA A 54 11.53 -11.04 -8.45
N ILE A 55 10.47 -11.87 -8.36
CA ILE A 55 9.98 -12.44 -7.10
C ILE A 55 11.05 -13.30 -6.45
N GLU A 56 11.67 -14.20 -7.21
CA GLU A 56 12.73 -15.09 -6.71
C GLU A 56 13.94 -14.30 -6.22
N LEU A 57 14.38 -13.31 -6.98
CA LEU A 57 15.46 -12.42 -6.59
C LEU A 57 15.14 -11.68 -5.29
N TYR A 58 13.91 -11.17 -5.15
CA TYR A 58 13.48 -10.47 -3.95
C TYR A 58 13.45 -11.40 -2.73
N GLN A 59 12.86 -12.58 -2.84
CA GLN A 59 12.80 -13.56 -1.75
C GLN A 59 14.19 -14.08 -1.35
N SER A 60 15.13 -14.19 -2.30
CA SER A 60 16.52 -14.56 -1.99
C SER A 60 17.23 -13.55 -1.08
N ARG A 61 16.83 -12.29 -1.13
CA ARG A 61 17.37 -11.19 -0.31
C ARG A 61 16.56 -10.92 0.95
N HIS A 62 15.35 -11.46 1.03
CA HIS A 62 14.40 -11.26 2.13
C HIS A 62 13.81 -12.63 2.53
N PRO A 63 14.60 -13.49 3.22
CA PRO A 63 14.20 -14.88 3.48
C PRO A 63 12.95 -15.01 4.38
N ASN A 64 12.62 -13.94 5.12
CA ASN A 64 11.42 -13.82 5.93
C ASN A 64 10.19 -13.33 5.13
N VAL A 65 10.31 -13.10 3.83
CA VAL A 65 9.18 -12.67 2.98
C VAL A 65 8.85 -13.74 1.95
N LYS A 66 7.56 -14.06 1.82
CA LYS A 66 7.01 -14.94 0.79
C LYS A 66 6.05 -14.14 -0.07
N ILE A 67 6.27 -14.16 -1.38
CA ILE A 67 5.34 -13.58 -2.35
C ILE A 67 4.46 -14.70 -2.90
N ASN A 68 3.15 -14.52 -2.83
CA ASN A 68 2.14 -15.37 -3.46
C ASN A 68 1.56 -14.63 -4.68
N PRO A 69 2.08 -14.86 -5.91
CA PRO A 69 1.60 -14.19 -7.10
C PRO A 69 0.24 -14.73 -7.57
N GLU A 70 -0.68 -13.82 -7.88
CA GLU A 70 -2.02 -14.13 -8.41
C GLU A 70 -2.11 -13.53 -9.82
N VAL A 71 -1.81 -14.37 -10.81
CA VAL A 71 -1.59 -13.93 -12.20
C VAL A 71 -2.84 -14.09 -13.05
N SER A 72 -3.23 -13.02 -13.73
CA SER A 72 -4.26 -13.04 -14.78
C SER A 72 -3.64 -12.94 -16.17
N GLY A 73 -4.15 -13.71 -17.14
CA GLY A 73 -3.65 -13.70 -18.53
C GLY A 73 -3.92 -12.39 -19.29
N GLY A 74 -4.80 -11.52 -18.77
CA GLY A 74 -5.09 -10.21 -19.34
C GLY A 74 -5.92 -9.32 -18.42
N ALA A 75 -6.04 -8.04 -18.79
CA ALA A 75 -6.74 -7.03 -17.98
C ALA A 75 -8.22 -7.37 -17.73
N GLY A 76 -8.92 -7.87 -18.75
CA GLY A 76 -10.34 -8.22 -18.63
C GLY A 76 -10.61 -9.30 -17.58
N ASP A 77 -9.71 -10.28 -17.45
CA ASP A 77 -9.79 -11.33 -16.44
C ASP A 77 -9.42 -10.82 -15.04
N HIS A 78 -8.45 -9.91 -14.97
CA HIS A 78 -7.94 -9.36 -13.73
C HIS A 78 -8.98 -8.54 -12.97
N PHE A 79 -9.63 -7.58 -13.63
CA PHE A 79 -10.59 -6.69 -12.98
C PHE A 79 -11.92 -7.36 -12.61
N VAL A 80 -12.13 -8.61 -13.03
CA VAL A 80 -13.27 -9.43 -12.59
C VAL A 80 -12.90 -10.29 -11.37
N LYS A 81 -11.62 -10.63 -11.21
CA LYS A 81 -11.13 -11.56 -10.17
C LYS A 81 -10.56 -10.87 -8.94
N VAL A 82 -10.11 -9.63 -9.08
CA VAL A 82 -9.56 -8.85 -7.97
C VAL A 82 -10.66 -7.99 -7.40
N ASP A 83 -11.00 -8.23 -6.13
CA ASP A 83 -11.96 -7.47 -5.33
C ASP A 83 -11.52 -6.01 -5.10
#